data_AF-A0AA38G0Z0-F1
#
_entry.id   AF-A0AA38G0Z0-F1
#
_cell.length_a   1.000
_cell.length_b   1.000
_cell.length_c   1.000
_cell.angle_alpha   90.00
_cell.angle_beta   90.00
_cell.angle_gamma   90.00
#
_symmetry.space_group_name_H-M   'P 1'
#
loop_
_entity.id
_entity.type
_entity.pdbx_description
1 polymer ?
#
loop_
_entity_poly.entity_id
_entity_poly.type
_entity_poly.pdbx_seq_one_letter_code
_entity_poly.pdbx_strand_id
1 'polypeptide(L)' 'KIGTIAYKLELPQTTRIHPVFHVSCLKKVIGQRVSAQTVLPELDEEGRVILEPECILQTHTKRLRTR' A
#
# COMPACT_ATOMS: atom_id res chain seq x y z
N LYS A 1 -21.73 3.49 13.20
CA LYS A 1 -21.80 2.50 14.30
C LYS A 1 -20.50 1.69 14.25
N ILE A 2 -19.67 1.71 15.29
CA ILE A 2 -18.44 0.91 15.33
C ILE A 2 -18.91 -0.55 15.51
N GLY A 3 -18.69 -1.40 14.51
CA GLY A 3 -18.97 -2.84 14.65
C GLY A 3 -18.00 -3.46 15.64
N THR A 4 -18.34 -4.63 16.22
CA THR A 4 -17.53 -5.33 17.23
C THR A 4 -16.08 -5.59 16.81
N ILE A 5 -15.79 -5.52 15.50
CA ILE A 5 -14.51 -5.84 14.87
C ILE A 5 -13.81 -4.55 14.36
N ALA A 6 -14.34 -3.37 14.65
CA ALA A 6 -13.73 -2.10 14.23
C ALA A 6 -12.99 -1.45 15.41
N TYR A 7 -11.73 -1.10 15.20
CA TYR A 7 -10.88 -0.40 16.16
C TYR A 7 -10.78 1.08 15.77
N LYS A 8 -10.77 1.96 16.78
CA LYS A 8 -10.57 3.39 16.60
C LYS A 8 -9.18 3.78 17.10
N LEU A 9 -8.37 4.40 16.25
CA LEU A 9 -7.10 5.00 16.63
C LEU A 9 -7.28 6.36 17.30
N GLU A 10 -6.37 6.65 18.22
CA GLU A 10 -6.16 7.97 18.79
C GLU A 10 -5.29 8.82 17.86
N LEU A 11 -5.86 9.27 16.75
CA LEU A 11 -5.18 10.16 15.81
C LEU A 11 -5.33 11.63 16.23
N PRO A 12 -4.34 12.50 15.96
CA PRO A 12 -4.50 13.95 16.12
C PRO A 12 -5.68 14.48 15.30
N GLN A 13 -6.37 15.52 15.80
CA GLN A 13 -7.54 16.13 15.15
C GLN A 13 -7.25 16.68 13.75
N THR A 14 -6.00 17.01 13.44
CA THR A 14 -5.54 17.49 12.13
C THR A 14 -5.40 16.39 11.08
N THR A 15 -5.58 15.12 11.48
CA THR A 15 -5.34 13.97 10.63
C THR A 15 -6.46 13.79 9.60
N ARG A 16 -6.08 13.71 8.33
CA ARG A 16 -7.04 13.51 7.21
C ARG A 16 -7.43 12.04 7.00
N ILE A 17 -6.79 11.12 7.72
CA ILE A 17 -7.03 9.67 7.64
C ILE A 17 -8.18 9.30 8.59
N HIS A 18 -9.05 8.39 8.15
CA HIS A 18 -10.18 7.95 8.96
C HIS A 18 -9.69 7.15 10.19
N PRO A 19 -10.12 7.50 11.42
CA PRO A 19 -9.57 6.90 12.64
C PRO A 19 -10.12 5.51 12.92
N VAL A 20 -11.11 5.01 12.16
CA VAL A 20 -11.76 3.70 12.41
C VAL A 20 -11.46 2.73 11.27
N PHE A 21 -11.06 1.50 11.62
CA PHE A 21 -10.83 0.43 10.65
C PHE A 21 -11.11 -0.96 11.22
N HIS A 22 -11.32 -1.94 10.33
CA HIS A 22 -11.67 -3.31 10.69
C HIS A 22 -10.41 -4.14 11.03
N VAL A 23 -10.48 -5.02 12.04
CA VAL A 23 -9.34 -5.87 12.46
C VAL A 23 -8.79 -6.72 11.31
N SER A 24 -9.64 -7.16 10.38
CA SER A 24 -9.19 -7.95 9.22
C SER A 24 -8.26 -7.18 8.27
N CYS A 25 -8.21 -5.84 8.36
CA CYS A 25 -7.30 -5.01 7.60
C CYS A 25 -5.90 -4.92 8.23
N LEU A 26 -5.74 -5.38 9.49
CA LEU A 26 -4.46 -5.38 10.17
C LEU A 26 -3.60 -6.54 9.68
N LYS A 27 -2.37 -6.23 9.27
CA LYS A 27 -1.34 -7.23 8.95
C LYS A 27 -0.33 -7.29 10.11
N LYS A 28 0.19 -8.50 10.38
CA LYS A 28 1.26 -8.68 11.36
C LYS A 28 2.50 -7.88 10.91
N VAL A 29 3.05 -7.07 11.82
CA VAL A 29 4.33 -6.39 11.59
C VAL A 29 5.44 -7.44 11.54
N ILE A 30 6.23 -7.44 10.46
CA ILE A 30 7.37 -8.32 10.28
C ILE A 30 8.65 -7.48 10.42
N GLY A 31 9.48 -7.80 11.41
CA GLY A 31 10.72 -7.07 11.70
C GLY A 31 10.64 -6.20 12.96
N GLN A 32 11.81 -5.89 13.55
CA GLN A 32 11.93 -5.21 14.84
C GLN A 32 11.94 -3.67 14.72
N ARG A 33 12.19 -3.15 13.51
CA ARG A 33 12.35 -1.73 13.23
C ARG A 33 11.90 -1.43 11.80
N VAL A 34 10.61 -1.60 11.53
CA VAL A 34 10.03 -1.12 10.28
C VAL A 34 10.00 0.40 10.40
N SER A 35 10.91 1.08 9.71
CA SER A 35 10.83 2.52 9.50
C SER A 35 9.45 2.81 8.90
N ALA A 36 8.60 3.52 9.64
CA ALA A 36 7.35 4.01 9.07
C ALA A 36 7.71 4.86 7.84
N GLN A 37 7.13 4.54 6.69
CA GLN A 37 7.29 5.38 5.50
C GLN A 37 6.68 6.75 5.84
N THR A 38 7.53 7.77 5.92
CA THR A 38 7.12 9.16 6.21
C THR A 38 6.65 9.89 4.96
N VAL A 39 7.03 9.39 3.79
CA VAL A 39 6.66 9.93 2.48
C VAL A 39 5.66 8.99 1.84
N LEU A 40 4.55 9.55 1.36
CA LEU A 40 3.54 8.80 0.62
C LEU A 40 4.09 8.42 -0.75
N PRO A 41 3.80 7.21 -1.25
CA PRO A 41 4.21 6.80 -2.59
C PRO A 41 3.49 7.63 -3.65
N GLU A 42 4.10 7.77 -4.82
CA GLU A 42 3.47 8.40 -5.98
C GLU A 42 2.27 7.58 -6.45
N LEU A 43 1.20 8.27 -6.82
CA LEU A 43 -0.05 7.69 -7.28
C LEU A 43 -0.31 8.11 -8.74
N ASP A 44 -0.94 7.22 -9.52
CA ASP A 44 -1.46 7.55 -10.85
C ASP A 44 -2.78 8.37 -10.77
N GLU A 45 -3.31 8.76 -11.93
CA GLU A 45 -4.58 9.49 -12.06
C GLU A 45 -5.76 8.71 -11.44
N GLU A 46 -5.65 7.39 -11.34
CA GLU A 46 -6.65 6.51 -10.71
C GLU A 46 -6.40 6.27 -9.21
N GLY A 47 -5.37 6.88 -8.63
CA GLY A 47 -5.03 6.77 -7.21
C GLY A 47 -4.33 5.46 -6.83
N ARG A 48 -3.75 4.74 -7.80
CA ARG A 48 -2.98 3.51 -7.57
C ARG A 48 -1.51 3.84 -7.40
N VAL A 49 -0.83 3.08 -6.55
CA VAL A 49 0.63 3.23 -6.32
C VAL A 49 1.39 2.91 -7.60
N ILE A 50 2.24 3.85 -8.02
CA ILE A 50 3.18 3.63 -9.12
C ILE A 50 4.30 2.73 -8.59
N LEU A 51 4.40 1.52 -9.14
CA LEU A 51 5.39 0.53 -8.74
C LEU A 51 6.44 0.37 -9.83
N GLU A 52 7.72 0.49 -9.46
CA GLU A 52 8.85 0.20 -10.33
C GLU A 52 9.53 -1.10 -9.88
N PRO A 53 9.94 -1.98 -10.82
CA PRO A 53 10.66 -3.19 -10.48
C PRO A 53 12.07 -2.85 -10.00
N GLU A 54 12.48 -3.41 -8.88
CA GLU A 54 13.84 -3.26 -8.36
C GLU A 54 14.89 -3.88 -9.30
N CYS A 55 14.55 -5.02 -9.92
CA CYS A 55 15.39 -5.67 -10.92
C CYS A 55 14.55 -6.56 -11.85
N ILE A 56 14.91 -6.61 -13.14
CA ILE A 56 14.31 -7.51 -14.12
C ILE A 56 15.15 -8.80 -14.14
N LEU A 57 14.62 -9.88 -13.55
CA LEU A 57 15.34 -11.16 -13.47
C LEU A 57 15.39 -11.93 -14.79
N GLN A 58 14.37 -11.79 -15.63
CA GLN A 58 14.26 -12.53 -16.88
C GLN A 58 13.44 -11.77 -17.92
N THR A 59 13.97 -11.63 -19.12
CA THR A 59 13.30 -10.98 -20.26
C THR A 59 13.23 -11.96 -21.43
N HIS A 60 12.07 -12.07 -22.08
CA HIS A 60 11.91 -12.90 -23.29
C HIS A 60 11.26 -12.09 -24.41
N THR A 61 11.89 -12.02 -25.59
CA THR A 61 11.37 -11.31 -26.76
C THR A 61 10.88 -12.30 -27.82
N LYS A 62 9.67 -12.10 -28.35
CA LYS A 62 9.14 -12.85 -29.50
C LYS A 62 9.04 -11.91 -30.70
N ARG A 63 9.73 -12.23 -31.79
CA ARG A 63 9.59 -11.50 -33.06
C ARG A 63 8.37 -12.04 -33.79
N LEU A 64 7.35 -11.20 -33.97
CA LEU A 64 6.24 -11.51 -34.86
C LEU A 64 6.75 -11.44 -36.30
N ARG A 65 6.61 -12.54 -37.05
CA ARG A 65 6.91 -12.57 -38.49
C ARG A 65 5.88 -11.69 -39.20
N THR A 66 6.32 -10.57 -39.76
CA THR A 66 5.56 -9.80 -40.75
C THR A 66 5.44 -10.61 -42.03
N ARG A 67 4.21 -10.66 -42.59
CA ARG A 67 3.91 -11.22 -43.92
C ARG A 67 4.42 -10.31 -45.02
#